data_AF-A0A939AC52-F1
#
_entry.id   AF-A0A939AC52-F1
#
_cell.length_a   1.000
_cell.length_b   1.000
_cell.length_c   1.000
_cell.angle_alpha   90.00
_cell.angle_beta   90.00
_cell.angle_gamma   90.00
#
_symmetry.space_group_name_H-M   'P 1'
#
loop_
_entity.id
_entity.type
_entity.pdbx_description
1 polymer ?
#
loop_
_entity_poly.entity_id
_entity_poly.type
_entity_poly.pdbx_seq_one_letter_code
_entity_poly.pdbx_strand_id
1 'polypeptide(L)'
;MQAIELAVASAALAGLVVGRFEVPDDLVRNDRKGGGSYPLAFVLGVVRQGKPVAALLNFGAHPEALWEKNRAVSADYPAPFRDRMAEAGVEALFFQAPLGAMLTPNVPPKSDQTQRRKYIEQMGGRLAELTRNALAEAEPLVGPVRLAAKTLEVANLNGRFTFAGKVGFIDRPIENGVITTAMAFGCIGGLKFVTVPGEVSPEVGHELYEACGGGLSMVFTLGLDELGYIIPAEFFNLKEYAYEKTMSIGPHAASTFVKTAYLLRGECLK
;
A
#
# COMPACT_ATOMS: atom_id res chain seq x y z
N MET A 1 18.96 5.41 -1.35
CA MET A 1 19.79 6.05 -2.39
C MET A 1 20.35 5.02 -3.37
N GLN A 2 21.14 4.03 -2.95
CA GLN A 2 21.77 3.05 -3.84
C GLN A 2 20.82 2.36 -4.85
N ALA A 3 19.65 1.87 -4.41
CA ALA A 3 18.70 1.21 -5.33
C ALA A 3 18.20 2.14 -6.45
N ILE A 4 17.99 3.43 -6.14
CA ILE A 4 17.57 4.44 -7.13
C ILE A 4 18.71 4.72 -8.10
N GLU A 5 19.93 4.87 -7.60
CA GLU A 5 21.12 5.11 -8.42
C GLU A 5 21.36 3.95 -9.40
N LEU A 6 21.22 2.71 -8.94
CA LEU A 6 21.32 1.52 -9.78
C LEU A 6 20.20 1.45 -10.83
N ALA A 7 18.97 1.80 -10.46
CA ALA A 7 17.85 1.86 -11.41
C ALA A 7 18.07 2.93 -12.49
N VAL A 8 18.57 4.11 -12.13
CA VAL A 8 18.90 5.18 -13.09
C VAL A 8 20.06 4.76 -13.99
N ALA A 9 21.11 4.15 -13.44
CA ALA A 9 22.26 3.70 -14.21
C ALA A 9 21.93 2.57 -15.20
N SER A 10 20.90 1.78 -14.92
CA SER A 10 20.43 0.67 -15.78
C SER A 10 19.24 1.03 -16.67
N ALA A 11 18.90 2.31 -16.75
CA ALA A 11 17.81 2.80 -17.58
C ALA A 11 18.00 2.42 -19.05
N ALA A 12 16.96 1.85 -19.64
CA ALA A 12 16.95 1.43 -21.04
C ALA A 12 15.53 1.55 -21.62
N LEU A 13 15.45 1.55 -22.95
CA LEU A 13 14.17 1.58 -23.64
C LEU A 13 13.33 0.35 -23.26
N ALA A 14 12.09 0.59 -22.83
CA ALA A 14 11.13 -0.44 -22.44
C ALA A 14 9.70 0.08 -22.67
N GLY A 15 8.76 -0.86 -22.81
CA GLY A 15 7.33 -0.57 -22.73
C GLY A 15 6.84 -0.70 -21.29
N LEU A 16 5.71 -0.06 -20.98
CA LEU A 16 4.97 -0.28 -19.76
C LEU A 16 3.65 -0.97 -20.10
N VAL A 17 3.23 -1.87 -19.25
CA VAL A 17 1.91 -2.53 -19.31
C VAL A 17 1.26 -2.46 -17.94
N VAL A 18 -0.07 -2.44 -17.90
CA VAL A 18 -0.81 -2.44 -16.64
C VAL A 18 -1.89 -3.52 -16.68
N GLY A 19 -1.92 -4.31 -15.62
CA GLY A 19 -2.93 -5.34 -15.38
C GLY A 19 -3.56 -5.17 -14.01
N ARG A 20 -4.61 -5.93 -13.76
CA ARG A 20 -5.25 -6.02 -12.44
C ARG A 20 -5.84 -7.40 -12.24
N PHE A 21 -6.10 -7.75 -10.99
CA PHE A 21 -6.89 -8.92 -10.65
C PHE A 21 -7.73 -8.65 -9.41
N GLU A 22 -8.84 -9.35 -9.29
CA GLU A 22 -9.63 -9.37 -8.05
C GLU A 22 -8.92 -10.27 -7.04
N VAL A 23 -8.75 -9.77 -5.81
CA VAL A 23 -8.10 -10.54 -4.75
C VAL A 23 -9.01 -11.69 -4.34
N PRO A 24 -8.56 -12.96 -4.44
CA PRO A 24 -9.36 -14.08 -3.99
C PRO A 24 -9.74 -13.99 -2.51
N ASP A 25 -11.00 -14.24 -2.21
CA ASP A 25 -11.59 -14.10 -0.85
C ASP A 25 -10.88 -14.94 0.23
N ASP A 26 -10.17 -16.00 -0.17
CA ASP A 26 -9.48 -16.88 0.77
C ASP A 26 -8.05 -16.41 1.11
N LEU A 27 -7.50 -15.41 0.43
CA LEU A 27 -6.16 -14.89 0.72
C LEU A 27 -6.13 -13.93 1.90
N VAL A 28 -7.14 -13.08 2.03
CA VAL A 28 -7.13 -11.93 2.94
C VAL A 28 -8.45 -11.87 3.69
N ARG A 29 -8.38 -11.52 4.97
CA ARG A 29 -9.57 -11.25 5.79
C ARG A 29 -9.38 -9.94 6.55
N ASN A 30 -10.48 -9.38 7.02
CA ASN A 30 -10.45 -8.26 7.95
C ASN A 30 -10.76 -8.78 9.38
N ASP A 31 -9.83 -8.59 10.31
CA ASP A 31 -10.01 -9.02 11.70
C ASP A 31 -10.86 -8.04 12.54
N ARG A 32 -11.23 -6.88 11.98
CA ARG A 32 -12.20 -5.96 12.59
C ARG A 32 -13.61 -6.36 12.20
N LYS A 33 -14.45 -6.59 13.22
CA LYS A 33 -15.87 -6.88 13.01
C LYS A 33 -16.54 -5.70 12.30
N GLY A 34 -17.12 -5.98 11.13
CA GLY A 34 -17.75 -4.97 10.28
C GLY A 34 -16.77 -4.12 9.45
N GLY A 35 -15.47 -4.43 9.48
CA GLY A 35 -14.50 -3.86 8.56
C GLY A 35 -14.67 -4.42 7.15
N GLY A 36 -14.46 -3.57 6.16
CA GLY A 36 -14.57 -3.89 4.74
C GLY A 36 -13.40 -4.72 4.21
N SER A 37 -13.53 -5.12 2.95
CA SER A 37 -12.46 -5.72 2.15
C SER A 37 -11.96 -4.74 1.10
N TYR A 38 -10.75 -4.98 0.59
CA TYR A 38 -10.19 -4.26 -0.56
C TYR A 38 -9.83 -5.28 -1.66
N PRO A 39 -10.81 -5.70 -2.49
CA PRO A 39 -10.64 -6.84 -3.41
C PRO A 39 -9.89 -6.46 -4.70
N LEU A 40 -9.13 -5.37 -4.71
CA LEU A 40 -8.45 -4.86 -5.91
C LEU A 40 -6.94 -4.99 -5.75
N ALA A 41 -6.30 -5.64 -6.72
CA ALA A 41 -4.86 -5.64 -6.87
C ALA A 41 -4.47 -5.19 -8.28
N PHE A 42 -3.41 -4.40 -8.37
CA PHE A 42 -2.93 -3.85 -9.64
C PHE A 42 -1.49 -4.21 -9.88
N VAL A 43 -1.13 -4.41 -11.14
CA VAL A 43 0.22 -4.78 -11.58
C VAL A 43 0.69 -3.79 -12.63
N LEU A 44 1.84 -3.15 -12.40
CA LEU A 44 2.55 -2.37 -13.41
C LEU A 44 3.77 -3.16 -13.87
N GLY A 45 3.80 -3.54 -15.14
CA GLY A 45 4.89 -4.30 -15.75
C GLY A 45 5.80 -3.43 -16.60
N VAL A 46 7.10 -3.73 -16.58
CA VAL A 46 8.10 -3.22 -17.53
C VAL A 46 8.39 -4.33 -18.53
N VAL A 47 8.24 -4.03 -19.82
CA VAL A 47 8.37 -5.01 -20.91
C VAL A 47 9.54 -4.64 -21.81
N ARG A 48 10.44 -5.61 -22.06
CA ARG A 48 11.52 -5.50 -23.05
C ARG A 48 11.42 -6.67 -24.02
N GLN A 49 11.53 -6.38 -25.33
CA GLN A 49 11.45 -7.41 -26.37
C GLN A 49 10.21 -8.33 -26.25
N GLY A 50 9.07 -7.74 -25.87
CA GLY A 50 7.80 -8.47 -25.71
C GLY A 50 7.69 -9.34 -24.46
N LYS A 51 8.64 -9.27 -23.52
CA LYS A 51 8.60 -10.02 -22.25
C LYS A 51 8.64 -9.10 -21.03
N PRO A 52 7.84 -9.36 -19.98
CA PRO A 52 8.01 -8.69 -18.70
C PRO A 52 9.41 -8.96 -18.14
N VAL A 53 10.10 -7.91 -17.69
CA VAL A 53 11.42 -7.99 -17.03
C VAL A 53 11.39 -7.45 -15.61
N ALA A 54 10.40 -6.60 -15.29
CA ALA A 54 10.11 -6.16 -13.95
C ALA A 54 8.61 -5.97 -13.75
N ALA A 55 8.15 -6.06 -12.51
CA ALA A 55 6.76 -5.84 -12.15
C ALA A 55 6.63 -5.19 -10.77
N LEU A 56 5.67 -4.30 -10.61
CA LEU A 56 5.21 -3.79 -9.33
C LEU A 56 3.83 -4.36 -9.05
N LEU A 57 3.65 -4.98 -7.89
CA LEU A 57 2.36 -5.40 -7.37
C LEU A 57 1.89 -4.41 -6.29
N ASN A 58 0.70 -3.83 -6.47
CA ASN A 58 -0.03 -3.09 -5.45
C ASN A 58 -1.13 -3.99 -4.87
N PHE A 59 -0.94 -4.46 -3.63
CA PHE A 59 -1.80 -5.44 -2.98
C PHE A 59 -1.99 -5.09 -1.50
N GLY A 60 -3.22 -5.24 -0.99
CA GLY A 60 -3.59 -4.88 0.38
C GLY A 60 -3.64 -6.10 1.30
N ALA A 61 -2.63 -6.27 2.15
CA ALA A 61 -2.69 -7.07 3.37
C ALA A 61 -1.47 -6.74 4.25
N HIS A 62 -1.61 -6.85 5.58
CA HIS A 62 -0.48 -6.69 6.48
C HIS A 62 0.56 -7.81 6.25
N PRO A 63 1.87 -7.50 6.14
CA PRO A 63 2.93 -8.49 6.02
C PRO A 63 3.24 -9.09 7.40
N GLU A 64 2.26 -9.78 7.97
CA GLU A 64 2.29 -10.25 9.35
C GLU A 64 1.94 -11.73 9.52
N ALA A 65 1.92 -12.56 8.46
CA ALA A 65 1.49 -13.95 8.58
C ALA A 65 2.36 -14.80 9.54
N LEU A 66 3.62 -14.41 9.75
CA LEU A 66 4.55 -15.08 10.67
C LEU A 66 4.25 -14.85 12.16
N TRP A 67 3.53 -13.78 12.53
CA TRP A 67 3.16 -13.38 13.92
C TRP A 67 4.33 -13.29 14.93
N GLU A 68 3.99 -12.99 16.19
CA GLU A 68 4.95 -12.57 17.21
C GLU A 68 5.97 -13.64 17.65
N LYS A 69 5.72 -14.92 17.35
CA LYS A 69 6.63 -16.01 17.71
C LYS A 69 7.80 -16.18 16.71
N ASN A 70 7.73 -15.55 15.54
CA ASN A 70 8.87 -15.52 14.63
C ASN A 70 9.93 -14.55 15.14
N ARG A 71 11.18 -15.02 15.26
CA ARG A 71 12.32 -14.20 15.73
C ARG A 71 13.33 -13.89 14.63
N ALA A 72 13.12 -14.41 13.42
CA ALA A 72 13.99 -14.15 12.29
C ALA A 72 13.55 -12.88 11.55
N VAL A 73 14.52 -12.08 11.10
CA VAL A 73 14.23 -10.99 10.16
C VAL A 73 13.65 -11.60 8.89
N SER A 74 12.51 -11.10 8.46
CA SER A 74 11.79 -11.58 7.29
C SER A 74 10.99 -10.45 6.67
N ALA A 75 10.83 -10.50 5.34
CA ALA A 75 9.89 -9.65 4.63
C ALA A 75 8.51 -10.31 4.49
N ASP A 76 8.21 -11.36 5.26
CA ASP A 76 6.96 -12.15 5.27
C ASP A 76 6.60 -12.69 3.86
N TYR A 77 5.32 -12.89 3.52
CA TYR A 77 4.89 -13.39 2.20
C TYR A 77 5.35 -12.54 0.99
N PRO A 78 5.68 -11.24 1.10
CA PRO A 78 6.37 -10.52 0.03
C PRO A 78 7.72 -11.12 -0.39
N ALA A 79 8.45 -11.81 0.50
CA ALA A 79 9.71 -12.47 0.13
C ALA A 79 9.51 -13.60 -0.90
N PRO A 80 8.74 -14.68 -0.60
CA PRO A 80 8.51 -15.74 -1.58
C PRO A 80 7.79 -15.25 -2.83
N PHE A 81 6.96 -14.20 -2.76
CA PHE A 81 6.43 -13.54 -3.95
C PHE A 81 7.55 -13.05 -4.88
N ARG A 82 8.51 -12.28 -4.35
CA ARG A 82 9.63 -11.75 -5.15
C ARG A 82 10.51 -12.87 -5.68
N ASP A 83 10.80 -13.89 -4.86
CA ASP A 83 11.62 -15.03 -5.27
C ASP A 83 10.98 -15.78 -6.44
N ARG A 84 9.67 -16.03 -6.39
CA ARG A 84 8.91 -16.70 -7.46
C ARG A 84 8.82 -15.88 -8.74
N MET A 85 8.75 -14.56 -8.63
CA MET A 85 8.82 -13.67 -9.79
C MET A 85 10.23 -13.68 -10.41
N ALA A 86 11.28 -13.66 -9.57
CA ALA A 86 12.67 -13.71 -10.01
C ALA A 86 13.02 -15.05 -10.69
N GLU A 87 12.49 -16.18 -10.19
CA GLU A 87 12.57 -17.50 -10.84
C GLU A 87 11.97 -17.48 -12.26
N ALA A 88 10.95 -16.63 -12.49
CA ALA A 88 10.35 -16.41 -13.81
C ALA A 88 11.08 -15.33 -14.65
N GLY A 89 12.21 -14.81 -14.17
CA GLY A 89 13.00 -13.77 -14.85
C GLY A 89 12.42 -12.36 -14.73
N VAL A 90 11.55 -12.11 -13.75
CA VAL A 90 10.89 -10.81 -13.52
C VAL A 90 11.31 -10.25 -12.17
N GLU A 91 11.99 -9.11 -12.16
CA GLU A 91 12.31 -8.41 -10.91
C GLU A 91 11.03 -7.78 -10.33
N ALA A 92 10.69 -8.13 -9.08
CA ALA A 92 9.42 -7.73 -8.50
C ALA A 92 9.55 -6.74 -7.35
N LEU A 93 8.72 -5.70 -7.40
CA LEU A 93 8.46 -4.76 -6.32
C LEU A 93 7.08 -5.03 -5.73
N PHE A 94 6.98 -4.92 -4.41
CA PHE A 94 5.72 -5.10 -3.69
C PHE A 94 5.40 -3.81 -2.93
N PHE A 95 4.23 -3.24 -3.20
CA PHE A 95 3.75 -2.02 -2.59
C PHE A 95 2.40 -2.25 -1.94
N GLN A 96 2.24 -1.67 -0.76
CA GLN A 96 1.03 -1.83 0.02
C GLN A 96 -0.12 -1.05 -0.59
N ALA A 97 -1.22 -1.75 -0.86
CA ALA A 97 -2.54 -1.15 -1.05
C ALA A 97 -3.22 -0.94 0.31
N PRO A 98 -4.43 -0.36 0.37
CA PRO A 98 -5.17 -0.19 1.62
C PRO A 98 -5.23 -1.50 2.42
N LEU A 99 -4.66 -1.46 3.62
CA LEU A 99 -4.53 -2.61 4.52
C LEU A 99 -4.86 -2.29 5.97
N GLY A 100 -5.04 -1.01 6.31
CA GLY A 100 -5.26 -0.53 7.67
C GLY A 100 -6.49 -1.16 8.32
N ALA A 101 -6.56 -1.05 9.65
CA ALA A 101 -7.59 -1.71 10.45
C ALA A 101 -7.64 -3.24 10.26
N MET A 102 -6.45 -3.87 10.24
CA MET A 102 -6.26 -5.33 10.25
C MET A 102 -6.80 -6.08 9.05
N LEU A 103 -6.63 -5.55 7.84
CA LEU A 103 -6.70 -6.37 6.64
C LEU A 103 -5.43 -7.23 6.59
N THR A 104 -5.58 -8.54 6.82
CA THR A 104 -4.48 -9.45 7.16
C THR A 104 -4.55 -10.75 6.34
N PRO A 105 -3.42 -11.44 6.10
CA PRO A 105 -3.44 -12.76 5.48
C PRO A 105 -4.33 -13.72 6.26
N ASN A 106 -5.09 -14.54 5.53
CA ASN A 106 -6.02 -15.50 6.11
C ASN A 106 -5.31 -16.76 6.65
N VAL A 107 -4.33 -16.56 7.53
CA VAL A 107 -3.60 -17.65 8.20
C VAL A 107 -4.55 -18.36 9.18
N PRO A 108 -4.59 -19.70 9.22
CA PRO A 108 -5.35 -20.41 10.24
C PRO A 108 -4.90 -20.01 11.66
N PRO A 109 -5.82 -19.63 12.58
CA PRO A 109 -5.42 -19.07 13.88
C PRO A 109 -4.55 -19.99 14.75
N LYS A 110 -4.74 -21.31 14.62
CA LYS A 110 -4.01 -22.33 15.40
C LYS A 110 -2.67 -22.74 14.76
N SER A 111 -2.23 -22.07 13.71
CA SER A 111 -1.00 -22.44 13.02
C SER A 111 0.26 -22.20 13.87
N ASP A 112 1.12 -23.22 13.94
CA ASP A 112 2.47 -23.10 14.47
C ASP A 112 3.41 -22.37 13.50
N GLN A 113 4.66 -22.14 13.91
CA GLN A 113 5.64 -21.41 13.10
C GLN A 113 6.02 -22.15 11.80
N THR A 114 6.00 -23.49 11.79
CA THR A 114 6.27 -24.28 10.57
C THR A 114 5.14 -24.13 9.58
N GLN A 115 3.88 -24.20 10.05
CA GLN A 115 2.69 -24.00 9.24
C GLN A 115 2.61 -22.57 8.70
N ARG A 116 2.97 -21.56 9.49
CA ARG A 116 3.03 -20.15 9.06
C ARG A 116 4.08 -19.91 7.98
N ARG A 117 5.27 -20.50 8.13
CA ARG A 117 6.30 -20.45 7.08
C ARG A 117 5.79 -21.08 5.78
N LYS A 118 5.13 -22.24 5.87
CA LYS A 118 4.50 -22.86 4.70
C LYS A 118 3.40 -21.98 4.11
N TYR A 119 2.62 -21.29 4.92
CA TYR A 119 1.58 -20.38 4.47
C TYR A 119 2.17 -19.20 3.68
N ILE A 120 3.23 -18.55 4.17
CA ILE A 120 3.84 -17.42 3.43
C ILE A 120 4.41 -17.87 2.08
N GLU A 121 4.99 -19.07 1.99
CA GLU A 121 5.45 -19.66 0.72
C GLU A 121 4.29 -19.87 -0.26
N GLN A 122 3.17 -20.40 0.24
CA GLN A 122 1.96 -20.63 -0.56
C GLN A 122 1.33 -19.32 -1.03
N MET A 123 1.19 -18.35 -0.13
CA MET A 123 0.63 -17.03 -0.45
C MET A 123 1.52 -16.27 -1.44
N GLY A 124 2.84 -16.25 -1.21
CA GLY A 124 3.79 -15.62 -2.12
C GLY A 124 3.77 -16.24 -3.51
N GLY A 125 3.77 -17.57 -3.60
CA GLY A 125 3.63 -18.30 -4.87
C GLY A 125 2.33 -17.98 -5.61
N ARG A 126 1.20 -17.94 -4.89
CA ARG A 126 -0.10 -17.60 -5.48
C ARG A 126 -0.17 -16.15 -5.95
N LEU A 127 0.40 -15.20 -5.21
CA LEU A 127 0.51 -13.81 -5.65
C LEU A 127 1.39 -13.67 -6.89
N ALA A 128 2.48 -14.45 -7.00
CA ALA A 128 3.33 -14.46 -8.18
C ALA A 128 2.58 -15.01 -9.41
N GLU A 129 1.81 -16.09 -9.24
CA GLU A 129 0.94 -16.62 -10.29
C GLU A 129 -0.11 -15.61 -10.76
N LEU A 130 -0.86 -15.02 -9.83
CA LEU A 130 -1.86 -13.99 -10.12
C LEU A 130 -1.24 -12.78 -10.83
N THR A 131 -0.05 -12.35 -10.40
CA THR A 131 0.68 -11.24 -11.01
C THR A 131 1.11 -11.58 -12.44
N ARG A 132 1.62 -12.80 -12.68
CA ARG A 132 2.01 -13.25 -14.02
C ARG A 132 0.81 -13.39 -14.97
N ASN A 133 -0.32 -13.87 -14.47
CA ASN A 133 -1.56 -13.95 -15.25
C ASN A 133 -2.04 -12.53 -15.62
N ALA A 134 -2.05 -11.61 -14.66
CA ALA A 134 -2.40 -10.21 -14.92
C ALA A 134 -1.43 -9.54 -15.92
N LEU A 135 -0.14 -9.88 -15.91
CA LEU A 135 0.84 -9.39 -16.90
C LEU A 135 0.62 -9.97 -18.30
N ALA A 136 0.16 -11.22 -18.40
CA ALA A 136 -0.11 -11.86 -19.69
C ALA A 136 -1.31 -11.22 -20.42
N GLU A 137 -2.26 -10.69 -19.66
CA GLU A 137 -3.47 -10.00 -20.16
C GLU A 137 -3.37 -8.47 -20.06
N ALA A 138 -2.20 -7.94 -19.66
CA ALA A 138 -2.01 -6.52 -19.39
C ALA A 138 -2.09 -5.66 -20.65
N GLU A 139 -2.64 -4.46 -20.50
CA GLU A 139 -2.77 -3.50 -21.58
C GLU A 139 -1.52 -2.60 -21.66
N PRO A 140 -1.04 -2.28 -22.88
CA PRO A 140 0.03 -1.30 -23.06
C PRO A 140 -0.32 0.07 -22.47
N LEU A 141 0.60 0.62 -21.70
CA LEU A 141 0.45 1.91 -21.06
C LEU A 141 1.20 2.98 -21.84
N VAL A 142 0.45 3.84 -22.53
CA VAL A 142 0.99 4.91 -23.38
C VAL A 142 0.49 6.26 -22.90
N GLY A 143 1.39 7.24 -22.82
CA GLY A 143 1.06 8.63 -22.51
C GLY A 143 2.10 9.30 -21.61
N PRO A 144 1.82 10.54 -21.17
CA PRO A 144 2.78 11.30 -20.37
C PRO A 144 2.93 10.72 -18.97
N VAL A 145 4.11 10.93 -18.39
CA VAL A 145 4.35 10.76 -16.95
C VAL A 145 4.18 12.12 -16.29
N ARG A 146 3.34 12.21 -15.26
CA ARG A 146 3.14 13.42 -14.47
C ARG A 146 3.14 13.09 -12.98
N LEU A 147 3.57 14.06 -12.19
CA LEU A 147 3.62 13.95 -10.74
C LEU A 147 3.31 15.32 -10.15
N ALA A 148 2.36 15.34 -9.21
CA ALA A 148 2.13 16.46 -8.32
C ALA A 148 2.36 15.98 -6.89
N ALA A 149 3.12 16.72 -6.10
CA ALA A 149 3.36 16.43 -4.70
C ALA A 149 3.06 17.66 -3.86
N LYS A 150 2.52 17.44 -2.67
CA LYS A 150 2.13 18.50 -1.76
C LYS A 150 2.54 18.15 -0.34
N THR A 151 3.31 19.04 0.26
CA THR A 151 3.47 19.10 1.71
C THR A 151 2.23 19.72 2.32
N LEU A 152 1.70 19.12 3.37
CA LEU A 152 0.52 19.58 4.07
C LEU A 152 0.69 19.47 5.59
N GLU A 153 0.06 20.39 6.29
CA GLU A 153 -0.05 20.39 7.75
C GLU A 153 -1.35 19.68 8.15
N VAL A 154 -1.24 18.71 9.05
CA VAL A 154 -2.37 17.94 9.57
C VAL A 154 -2.43 18.05 11.09
N ALA A 155 -3.65 18.15 11.63
CA ALA A 155 -3.86 18.18 13.06
C ALA A 155 -3.54 16.82 13.68
N ASN A 156 -2.73 16.83 14.73
CA ASN A 156 -2.51 15.71 15.64
C ASN A 156 -3.37 15.89 16.90
N LEU A 157 -4.41 15.09 17.01
CA LEU A 157 -5.27 14.98 18.18
C LEU A 157 -4.85 13.82 19.11
N ASN A 158 -3.76 13.12 18.77
CA ASN A 158 -3.24 12.02 19.58
C ASN A 158 -2.23 12.50 20.60
N GLY A 159 -2.68 12.61 21.85
CA GLY A 159 -1.82 12.98 22.98
C GLY A 159 -0.66 12.01 23.22
N ARG A 160 -0.78 10.73 22.82
CA ARG A 160 0.32 9.75 22.92
C ARG A 160 1.44 10.09 21.96
N PHE A 161 1.11 10.46 20.72
CA PHE A 161 2.11 10.89 19.74
C PHE A 161 2.78 12.19 20.18
N THR A 162 2.00 13.17 20.66
CA THR A 162 2.56 14.42 21.22
C THR A 162 3.54 14.13 22.36
N PHE A 163 3.18 13.24 23.28
CA PHE A 163 4.05 12.85 24.38
C PHE A 163 5.31 12.11 23.88
N ALA A 164 5.14 11.12 23.00
CA ALA A 164 6.24 10.35 22.42
C ALA A 164 7.25 11.22 21.67
N GLY A 165 6.79 12.23 20.92
CA GLY A 165 7.66 13.20 20.25
C GLY A 165 8.41 14.07 21.26
N LYS A 166 7.73 14.58 22.30
CA LYS A 166 8.36 15.41 23.34
C LYS A 166 9.46 14.70 24.13
N VAL A 167 9.31 13.40 24.39
CA VAL A 167 10.32 12.60 25.11
C VAL A 167 11.37 11.97 24.19
N GLY A 168 11.32 12.25 22.88
CA GLY A 168 12.29 11.75 21.90
C GLY A 168 12.13 10.26 21.55
N PHE A 169 10.98 9.65 21.86
CA PHE A 169 10.71 8.25 21.50
C PHE A 169 10.40 8.10 20.00
N ILE A 170 9.78 9.11 19.40
CA ILE A 170 9.64 9.22 17.94
C ILE A 170 10.37 10.47 17.47
N ASP A 171 11.14 10.34 16.40
CA ASP A 171 11.78 11.48 15.71
C ASP A 171 10.76 12.15 14.79
N ARG A 172 9.76 12.79 15.40
CA ARG A 172 8.71 13.52 14.69
C ARG A 172 8.43 14.87 15.35
N PRO A 173 8.69 15.98 14.65
CA PRO A 173 8.26 17.30 15.11
C PRO A 173 6.73 17.37 15.18
N ILE A 174 6.21 17.74 16.36
CA ILE A 174 4.79 17.99 16.59
C ILE A 174 4.68 19.35 17.28
N GLU A 175 4.45 20.39 16.48
CA GLU A 175 4.40 21.77 16.96
C GLU A 175 2.95 22.23 17.06
N ASN A 176 2.54 22.71 18.23
CA ASN A 176 1.16 23.18 18.49
C ASN A 176 0.06 22.19 18.06
N GLY A 177 0.34 20.88 18.15
CA GLY A 177 -0.59 19.83 17.73
C GLY A 177 -0.71 19.67 16.22
N VAL A 178 0.29 20.09 15.45
CA VAL A 178 0.34 19.97 13.99
C VAL A 178 1.53 19.09 13.59
N ILE A 179 1.32 18.25 12.58
CA ILE A 179 2.35 17.46 11.92
C ILE A 179 2.45 17.91 10.47
N THR A 180 3.67 18.11 9.98
CA THR A 180 3.93 18.28 8.54
C THR A 180 4.10 16.90 7.92
N THR A 181 3.39 16.64 6.81
CA THR A 181 3.47 15.39 6.04
C THR A 181 3.41 15.68 4.54
N ALA A 182 3.45 14.65 3.69
CA ALA A 182 3.39 14.79 2.25
C ALA A 182 2.49 13.74 1.59
N MET A 183 1.84 14.14 0.50
CA MET A 183 1.14 13.26 -0.42
C MET A 183 1.60 13.55 -1.85
N ALA A 184 1.56 12.53 -2.71
CA ALA A 184 1.75 12.69 -4.14
C ALA A 184 0.64 12.00 -4.92
N PHE A 185 0.36 12.57 -6.09
CA PHE A 185 -0.49 11.98 -7.11
C PHE A 185 0.30 11.94 -8.41
N GLY A 186 0.30 10.80 -9.08
CA GLY A 186 0.95 10.66 -10.37
C GLY A 186 0.08 9.98 -11.40
N CYS A 187 0.43 10.20 -12.66
CA CYS A 187 -0.09 9.40 -13.76
C CYS A 187 1.02 8.95 -14.68
N ILE A 188 0.84 7.77 -15.26
CA ILE A 188 1.67 7.21 -16.32
C ILE A 188 0.68 6.80 -17.41
N GLY A 189 0.52 7.64 -18.44
CA GLY A 189 -0.57 7.46 -19.39
C GLY A 189 -1.94 7.39 -18.69
N GLY A 190 -2.67 6.28 -18.89
CA GLY A 190 -3.97 6.04 -18.26
C GLY A 190 -3.94 5.56 -16.81
N LEU A 191 -2.79 5.09 -16.31
CA LEU A 191 -2.62 4.63 -14.92
C LEU A 191 -2.49 5.85 -14.02
N LYS A 192 -3.24 5.85 -12.92
CA LYS A 192 -3.17 6.89 -11.88
C LYS A 192 -2.77 6.26 -10.56
N PHE A 193 -2.13 7.04 -9.70
CA PHE A 193 -1.84 6.60 -8.35
C PHE A 193 -1.81 7.76 -7.36
N VAL A 194 -2.10 7.44 -6.10
CA VAL A 194 -1.95 8.36 -4.97
C VAL A 194 -1.13 7.71 -3.86
N THR A 195 -0.25 8.47 -3.22
CA THR A 195 0.44 8.07 -1.99
C THR A 195 -0.25 8.67 -0.78
N VAL A 196 -0.36 7.89 0.29
CA VAL A 196 -1.01 8.31 1.53
C VAL A 196 -0.10 8.01 2.73
N PRO A 197 0.12 8.98 3.61
CA PRO A 197 1.11 8.88 4.69
C PRO A 197 0.55 8.16 5.92
N GLY A 198 0.29 6.87 5.83
CA GLY A 198 -0.34 6.10 6.91
C GLY A 198 -0.82 4.73 6.46
N GLU A 199 -1.40 3.98 7.39
CA GLU A 199 -2.12 2.73 7.16
C GLU A 199 -3.61 2.97 6.90
N VAL A 200 -3.99 3.00 5.63
CA VAL A 200 -5.35 3.33 5.17
C VAL A 200 -6.25 2.10 5.26
N SER A 201 -7.39 2.20 5.95
CA SER A 201 -8.38 1.11 5.99
C SER A 201 -9.07 0.90 4.64
N PRO A 202 -9.66 -0.27 4.37
CA PRO A 202 -10.34 -0.56 3.11
C PRO A 202 -11.39 0.48 2.70
N GLU A 203 -12.18 1.00 3.65
CA GLU A 203 -13.23 2.00 3.40
C GLU A 203 -12.65 3.30 2.83
N VAL A 204 -11.64 3.84 3.51
CA VAL A 204 -10.94 5.04 3.05
C VAL A 204 -10.16 4.74 1.76
N GLY A 205 -9.66 3.52 1.61
CA GLY A 205 -9.03 3.01 0.39
C GLY A 205 -9.93 3.12 -0.84
N HIS A 206 -11.20 2.72 -0.72
CA HIS A 206 -12.18 2.87 -1.78
C HIS A 206 -12.47 4.34 -2.11
N GLU A 207 -12.58 5.21 -1.10
CA GLU A 207 -12.72 6.66 -1.34
C GLU A 207 -11.53 7.25 -2.09
N LEU A 208 -10.30 6.82 -1.76
CA LEU A 208 -9.08 7.25 -2.45
C LEU A 208 -8.98 6.71 -3.86
N TYR A 209 -9.41 5.47 -4.09
CA TYR A 209 -9.52 4.89 -5.43
C TYR A 209 -10.50 5.69 -6.31
N GLU A 210 -11.66 6.07 -5.78
CA GLU A 210 -12.59 6.97 -6.46
C GLU A 210 -12.02 8.40 -6.63
N ALA A 211 -11.25 8.88 -5.66
CA ALA A 211 -10.52 10.15 -5.77
C ALA A 211 -9.49 10.12 -6.91
N CYS A 212 -8.88 8.96 -7.21
CA CYS A 212 -8.07 8.76 -8.41
C CYS A 212 -8.91 8.71 -9.70
N GLY A 213 -10.22 8.49 -9.59
CA GLY A 213 -11.16 8.39 -10.70
C GLY A 213 -11.41 6.95 -11.15
N GLY A 214 -11.14 5.98 -10.27
CA GLY A 214 -11.36 4.56 -10.50
C GLY A 214 -10.54 3.98 -11.67
N GLY A 215 -11.03 2.88 -12.25
CA GLY A 215 -10.39 2.19 -13.37
C GLY A 215 -8.99 1.67 -12.99
N LEU A 216 -7.98 2.07 -13.77
CA LEU A 216 -6.57 1.74 -13.52
C LEU A 216 -5.97 2.74 -12.53
N SER A 217 -6.32 2.55 -11.24
CA SER A 217 -5.89 3.44 -10.16
C SER A 217 -5.29 2.66 -8.99
N MET A 218 -4.07 3.01 -8.61
CA MET A 218 -3.38 2.43 -7.45
C MET A 218 -3.47 3.37 -6.24
N VAL A 219 -3.61 2.79 -5.05
CA VAL A 219 -3.50 3.52 -3.78
C VAL A 219 -2.29 2.96 -3.05
N PHE A 220 -1.27 3.79 -2.86
CA PHE A 220 -0.07 3.45 -2.10
C PHE A 220 -0.22 3.96 -0.67
N THR A 221 -0.52 3.06 0.25
CA THR A 221 -0.47 3.35 1.69
C THR A 221 1.00 3.32 2.16
N LEU A 222 1.30 3.88 3.33
CA LEU A 222 2.68 4.02 3.84
C LEU A 222 3.59 4.77 2.84
N GLY A 223 3.01 5.70 2.09
CA GLY A 223 3.69 6.39 0.99
C GLY A 223 4.17 7.78 1.42
N LEU A 224 5.44 8.07 1.16
CA LEU A 224 6.18 9.29 1.52
C LEU A 224 6.35 9.55 3.02
N ASP A 225 5.45 9.07 3.87
CA ASP A 225 5.49 9.29 5.31
C ASP A 225 4.61 8.24 6.04
N GLU A 226 4.63 8.23 7.38
CA GLU A 226 3.86 7.30 8.21
C GLU A 226 3.25 7.99 9.45
N LEU A 227 1.90 7.93 9.55
CA LEU A 227 1.10 8.60 10.58
C LEU A 227 0.17 7.66 11.34
N GLY A 228 0.40 6.34 11.24
CA GLY A 228 -0.44 5.31 11.81
C GLY A 228 -1.73 5.10 11.03
N TYR A 229 -2.77 4.61 11.71
CA TYR A 229 -4.02 4.23 11.08
C TYR A 229 -4.85 5.43 10.62
N ILE A 230 -5.37 5.31 9.41
CA ILE A 230 -6.31 6.24 8.78
C ILE A 230 -7.61 5.47 8.57
N ILE A 231 -8.56 5.70 9.48
CA ILE A 231 -9.88 5.05 9.51
C ILE A 231 -11.00 6.09 9.33
N PRO A 232 -12.22 5.68 8.92
CA PRO A 232 -13.36 6.56 8.86
C PRO A 232 -13.68 7.19 10.22
N ALA A 233 -14.21 8.41 10.21
CA ALA A 233 -14.47 9.17 11.44
C ALA A 233 -15.52 8.47 12.32
N GLU A 234 -16.50 7.82 11.68
CA GLU A 234 -17.55 7.01 12.28
C GLU A 234 -17.02 5.76 13.00
N PHE A 235 -15.85 5.24 12.60
CA PHE A 235 -15.24 4.08 13.25
C PHE A 235 -14.41 4.47 14.47
N PHE A 236 -13.99 5.73 14.55
CA PHE A 236 -13.00 6.19 15.53
C PHE A 236 -13.40 5.99 17.00
N ASN A 237 -14.68 5.88 17.31
CA ASN A 237 -15.19 5.64 18.67
C ASN A 237 -15.83 4.26 18.86
N LEU A 238 -15.79 3.39 17.84
CA LEU A 238 -16.25 2.02 17.96
C LEU A 238 -15.25 1.20 18.78
N LYS A 239 -15.76 0.28 19.61
CA LYS A 239 -14.94 -0.55 20.50
C LYS A 239 -13.99 -1.45 19.71
N GLU A 240 -14.45 -1.93 18.56
CA GLU A 240 -13.75 -2.79 17.64
C GLU A 240 -12.46 -2.13 17.12
N TYR A 241 -12.43 -0.80 17.01
CA TYR A 241 -11.34 -0.01 16.46
C TYR A 241 -10.51 0.72 17.53
N ALA A 242 -10.59 0.24 18.79
CA ALA A 242 -9.92 0.88 19.91
C ALA A 242 -8.39 0.89 19.75
N TYR A 243 -7.81 -0.13 19.10
CA TYR A 243 -6.37 -0.16 18.84
C TYR A 243 -5.98 0.90 17.79
N GLU A 244 -6.66 0.93 16.65
CA GLU A 244 -6.43 1.87 15.56
C GLU A 244 -6.53 3.31 16.06
N LYS A 245 -7.54 3.61 16.89
CA LYS A 245 -7.71 4.91 17.54
C LYS A 245 -6.46 5.36 18.29
N THR A 246 -5.82 4.43 19.02
CA THR A 246 -4.61 4.76 19.80
C THR A 246 -3.39 5.03 18.93
N MET A 247 -3.43 4.53 17.70
CA MET A 247 -2.37 4.59 16.70
C MET A 247 -2.79 5.46 15.51
N SER A 248 -3.62 6.48 15.73
CA SER A 248 -4.10 7.41 14.68
C SER A 248 -3.93 8.85 15.12
N ILE A 249 -3.66 9.77 14.19
CA ILE A 249 -3.58 11.21 14.47
C ILE A 249 -4.94 11.87 14.74
N GLY A 250 -6.06 11.21 14.40
CA GLY A 250 -7.40 11.71 14.70
C GLY A 250 -8.46 11.36 13.65
N PRO A 251 -9.75 11.57 13.96
CA PRO A 251 -10.88 11.16 13.12
C PRO A 251 -10.99 11.94 11.80
N HIS A 252 -10.30 13.07 11.65
CA HIS A 252 -10.36 13.90 10.44
C HIS A 252 -9.27 13.58 9.41
N ALA A 253 -8.33 12.68 9.74
CA ALA A 253 -7.22 12.30 8.86
C ALA A 253 -7.72 11.81 7.50
N ALA A 254 -8.64 10.84 7.49
CA ALA A 254 -9.22 10.27 6.27
C ALA A 254 -9.79 11.36 5.34
N SER A 255 -10.69 12.20 5.87
CA SER A 255 -11.31 13.27 5.09
C SER A 255 -10.31 14.29 4.55
N THR A 256 -9.21 14.54 5.27
CA THR A 256 -8.15 15.47 4.86
C THR A 256 -7.36 14.90 3.68
N PHE A 257 -7.00 13.61 3.75
CA PHE A 257 -6.24 12.95 2.70
C PHE A 257 -7.07 12.69 1.45
N VAL A 258 -8.33 12.30 1.58
CA VAL A 258 -9.25 12.15 0.42
C VAL A 258 -9.42 13.48 -0.31
N LYS A 259 -9.68 14.59 0.40
CA LYS A 259 -9.78 15.93 -0.21
C LYS A 259 -8.48 16.33 -0.90
N THR A 260 -7.33 16.03 -0.28
CA THR A 260 -6.00 16.32 -0.84
C THR A 260 -5.76 15.52 -2.11
N ALA A 261 -6.18 14.25 -2.17
CA ALA A 261 -6.09 13.43 -3.38
C ALA A 261 -6.88 14.03 -4.55
N TYR A 262 -8.11 14.53 -4.32
CA TYR A 262 -8.88 15.24 -5.35
C TYR A 262 -8.17 16.50 -5.86
N LEU A 263 -7.59 17.29 -4.96
CA LEU A 263 -6.84 18.50 -5.32
C LEU A 263 -5.62 18.15 -6.16
N LEU A 264 -4.80 17.20 -5.69
CA LEU A 264 -3.59 16.74 -6.38
C LEU A 264 -3.90 16.13 -7.75
N ARG A 265 -5.00 15.38 -7.90
CA ARG A 265 -5.46 14.90 -9.20
C ARG A 265 -5.73 16.07 -10.15
N GLY A 266 -6.45 17.09 -9.68
CA GLY A 266 -6.75 18.29 -10.47
C GLY A 266 -5.51 19.08 -10.87
N GLU A 267 -4.46 19.09 -10.05
CA GLU A 267 -3.18 19.71 -10.36
C GLU A 267 -2.37 18.87 -11.37
N CYS A 268 -2.32 17.55 -11.19
CA CYS A 268 -1.54 16.63 -12.04
C CYS A 268 -2.14 16.46 -13.45
N LEU A 269 -3.47 16.55 -13.60
CA LEU A 269 -4.14 16.36 -14.89
C LEU A 269 -4.26 17.64 -15.74
N LYS A 270 -3.94 18.81 -15.18
CA LYS A 270 -3.75 20.04 -15.98
C LYS A 270 -2.54 19.92 -16.90
#